data_AF-A0A1X0XX47-F1
#
_entry.id   AF-A0A1X0XX47-F1
#
_cell.length_a   1.000
_cell.length_b   1.000
_cell.length_c   1.000
_cell.angle_alpha   90.00
_cell.angle_beta   90.00
_cell.angle_gamma   90.00
#
_symmetry.space_group_name_H-M   'P 1'
#
loop_
_entity.id
_entity.type
_entity.pdbx_description
1 polymer ?
#
loop_
_entity_poly.entity_id
_entity_poly.type
_entity_poly.pdbx_seq_one_letter_code
_entity_poly.pdbx_strand_id
1 'polypeptide(L)'
;MTLKEAAELVGLPRSIVERLHQDGIIDNPVTDHDLKGLVIVAFIRGRVWYLKRLMARLPKRVRRKIAGESHLTRVESYILSCYMNARPGQRVSVDDVMQRVNHFLGAKVTRKQVIKIRSIAYELRRKRAEKSNG
;
A
#
# COMPACT_ATOMS: atom_id res chain seq x y z
N MET A 1 -5.63 28.98 -0.41
CA MET A 1 -5.33 27.98 0.65
C MET A 1 -4.17 27.11 0.20
N THR A 2 -3.26 26.71 1.09
CA THR A 2 -2.15 25.82 0.72
C THR A 2 -2.64 24.38 0.53
N LEU A 3 -1.87 23.56 -0.21
CA LEU A 3 -2.17 22.12 -0.38
C LEU A 3 -2.25 21.37 0.97
N LYS A 4 -1.44 21.77 1.96
CA LYS A 4 -1.43 21.17 3.30
C LYS A 4 -2.73 21.46 4.04
N GLU A 5 -3.12 22.73 4.10
CA GLU A 5 -4.37 23.16 4.76
C GLU A 5 -5.59 22.51 4.10
N ALA A 6 -5.61 22.45 2.76
CA ALA A 6 -6.68 21.79 2.03
C ALA A 6 -6.78 20.31 2.38
N ALA A 7 -5.65 19.58 2.42
CA ALA A 7 -5.61 18.16 2.77
C ALA A 7 -6.14 17.90 4.19
N GLU A 8 -5.73 18.73 5.15
CA GLU A 8 -6.19 18.66 6.54
C GLU A 8 -7.69 18.95 6.65
N LEU A 9 -8.18 19.98 5.95
CA LEU A 9 -9.58 20.39 5.97
C LEU A 9 -10.53 19.29 5.45
N VAL A 10 -10.18 18.63 4.34
CA VAL A 10 -11.05 17.60 3.73
C VAL A 10 -10.78 16.19 4.24
N GLY A 11 -9.77 15.99 5.09
CA GLY A 11 -9.38 14.67 5.61
C GLY A 11 -8.74 13.75 4.56
N LEU A 12 -8.03 14.31 3.57
CA LEU A 12 -7.26 13.54 2.59
C LEU A 12 -5.79 13.45 2.99
N PRO A 13 -5.07 12.36 2.61
CA PRO A 13 -3.63 12.29 2.82
C PRO A 13 -2.99 13.35 1.94
N ARG A 14 -2.04 14.08 2.52
CA ARG A 14 -1.29 15.13 1.81
C ARG A 14 -0.69 14.64 0.49
N SER A 15 -0.19 13.41 0.45
CA SER A 15 0.37 12.80 -0.77
C SER A 15 -0.63 12.68 -1.93
N ILE A 16 -1.93 12.50 -1.64
CA ILE A 16 -2.97 12.49 -2.68
C ILE A 16 -3.17 13.90 -3.24
N VAL A 17 -3.27 14.91 -2.36
CA VAL A 17 -3.49 16.31 -2.77
C VAL A 17 -2.28 16.85 -3.54
N GLU A 18 -1.06 16.57 -3.07
CA GLU A 18 0.17 16.89 -3.80
C GLU A 18 0.23 16.20 -5.16
N ARG A 19 -0.19 14.94 -5.25
CA ARG A 19 -0.24 14.22 -6.51
C ARG A 19 -1.25 14.83 -7.48
N LEU A 20 -2.45 15.21 -7.00
CA LEU A 20 -3.45 15.88 -7.83
C LEU A 20 -2.93 17.21 -8.40
N HIS A 21 -2.16 17.96 -7.61
CA HIS A 21 -1.51 19.17 -8.10
C HIS A 21 -0.43 18.87 -9.15
N GLN A 22 0.43 17.87 -8.91
CA GLN A 22 1.44 17.43 -9.87
C GLN A 22 0.84 16.97 -11.20
N ASP A 23 -0.33 16.32 -11.15
CA ASP A 23 -1.07 15.87 -12.33
C ASP A 23 -1.88 17.03 -12.98
N GLY A 24 -1.81 18.26 -12.45
CA GLY A 24 -2.48 19.45 -13.00
C GLY A 24 -4.00 19.49 -12.79
N ILE A 25 -4.52 18.71 -11.85
CA ILE A 25 -5.97 18.58 -11.59
C ILE A 25 -6.48 19.70 -10.66
N ILE A 26 -5.63 20.16 -9.75
CA ILE A 26 -5.93 21.25 -8.82
C ILE A 26 -4.79 22.27 -8.82
N ASP A 27 -5.14 23.50 -8.48
CA ASP A 27 -4.17 24.59 -8.41
C ASP A 27 -3.47 24.66 -7.05
N ASN A 28 -2.36 25.39 -7.03
CA ASN A 28 -1.70 25.83 -5.80
C ASN A 28 -1.36 27.33 -5.95
N PRO A 29 -2.08 28.24 -5.27
CA PRO A 29 -3.01 27.99 -4.17
C PRO A 29 -4.32 27.30 -4.58
N VAL A 30 -4.84 26.43 -3.71
CA VAL A 30 -6.08 25.66 -3.92
C VAL A 30 -7.27 26.62 -3.99
N THR A 31 -8.08 26.48 -5.05
CA THR A 31 -9.28 27.27 -5.29
C THR A 31 -10.51 26.68 -4.60
N ASP A 32 -11.59 27.45 -4.48
CA ASP A 32 -12.87 26.96 -3.95
C ASP A 32 -13.48 25.85 -4.81
N HIS A 33 -13.23 25.89 -6.11
CA HIS A 33 -13.65 24.83 -7.03
C HIS A 33 -12.89 23.52 -6.75
N ASP A 34 -11.57 23.61 -6.55
CA ASP A 34 -10.73 22.46 -6.19
C ASP A 34 -11.18 21.84 -4.87
N LEU A 35 -11.50 22.65 -3.86
CA LEU A 35 -12.01 22.17 -2.57
C LEU A 35 -13.28 21.34 -2.72
N LYS A 36 -14.24 21.80 -3.52
CA LYS A 36 -15.47 21.02 -3.78
C LYS A 36 -15.13 19.67 -4.40
N GLY A 37 -14.20 19.64 -5.35
CA GLY A 37 -13.67 18.40 -5.94
C GLY A 37 -13.01 17.48 -4.89
N LEU A 38 -12.15 18.05 -4.04
CA LEU A 38 -11.45 17.32 -2.98
C LEU A 38 -12.40 16.73 -1.94
N VAL A 39 -13.49 17.43 -1.60
CA VAL A 39 -14.55 16.91 -0.71
C VAL A 39 -15.24 15.69 -1.32
N ILE A 40 -15.54 15.71 -2.63
CA ILE A 40 -16.10 14.56 -3.33
C ILE A 40 -15.12 13.38 -3.30
N VAL A 41 -13.85 13.63 -3.59
CA VAL A 41 -12.78 12.60 -3.53
C VAL A 41 -12.67 12.01 -2.12
N ALA A 42 -12.71 12.83 -1.08
CA ALA A 42 -12.71 12.39 0.31
C ALA A 42 -13.92 11.50 0.64
N PHE A 43 -15.11 11.88 0.16
CA PHE A 43 -16.34 11.15 0.42
C PHE A 43 -16.41 9.77 -0.26
N ILE A 44 -15.90 9.65 -1.49
CA ILE A 44 -15.87 8.37 -2.23
C ILE A 44 -14.74 7.47 -1.75
N ARG A 45 -13.66 8.05 -1.21
CA ARG A 45 -12.51 7.31 -0.69
C ARG A 45 -12.95 6.40 0.45
N GLY A 46 -12.64 5.11 0.31
CA GLY A 46 -13.00 4.08 1.30
C GLY A 46 -14.37 3.45 1.08
N ARG A 47 -15.22 3.98 0.20
CA ARG A 47 -16.51 3.35 -0.13
C ARG A 47 -16.32 2.24 -1.17
N VAL A 48 -16.48 1.00 -0.73
CA VAL A 48 -16.22 -0.22 -1.52
C VAL A 48 -16.94 -0.22 -2.88
N TRP A 49 -18.18 0.28 -2.94
CA TRP A 49 -18.93 0.31 -4.18
C TRP A 49 -18.25 1.19 -5.26
N TYR A 50 -17.86 2.41 -4.90
CA TYR A 50 -17.16 3.33 -5.81
C TYR A 50 -15.80 2.79 -6.22
N LEU A 51 -15.01 2.27 -5.27
CA LEU A 51 -13.70 1.70 -5.56
C LEU A 51 -13.78 0.52 -6.53
N LYS A 52 -14.76 -0.39 -6.35
CA LYS A 52 -15.00 -1.49 -7.28
C LYS A 52 -15.30 -1.00 -8.69
N ARG A 53 -16.12 0.05 -8.83
CA ARG A 53 -16.48 0.63 -10.13
C ARG A 53 -15.30 1.34 -10.79
N LEU A 54 -14.54 2.14 -10.04
CA LEU A 54 -13.34 2.81 -10.55
C LEU A 54 -12.27 1.81 -11.01
N MET A 55 -12.08 0.72 -10.25
CA MET A 55 -11.12 -0.32 -10.61
C MET A 55 -11.61 -1.26 -11.74
N ALA A 56 -12.91 -1.29 -12.05
CA ALA A 56 -13.49 -2.29 -12.96
C ALA A 56 -12.88 -2.24 -14.37
N ARG A 57 -12.46 -1.06 -14.81
CA ARG A 57 -11.83 -0.83 -16.12
C ARG A 57 -10.39 -1.37 -16.20
N LEU A 58 -9.79 -1.69 -15.06
CA LEU A 58 -8.43 -2.22 -14.99
C LEU A 58 -8.40 -3.74 -15.21
N PRO A 59 -7.38 -4.28 -15.92
CA PRO A 59 -7.20 -5.72 -16.08
C PRO A 59 -7.19 -6.46 -14.74
N LYS A 60 -7.70 -7.70 -14.70
CA LYS A 60 -7.77 -8.52 -13.47
C LYS A 60 -6.40 -8.65 -12.78
N ARG A 61 -5.30 -8.72 -13.56
CA ARG A 61 -3.92 -8.76 -13.04
C ARG A 61 -3.55 -7.46 -12.32
N VAL A 62 -3.87 -6.30 -12.89
CA VAL A 62 -3.60 -4.97 -12.31
C VAL A 62 -4.46 -4.75 -11.06
N ARG A 63 -5.74 -5.12 -11.09
CA ARG A 63 -6.61 -5.06 -9.90
C ARG A 63 -6.08 -5.88 -8.73
N ARG A 64 -5.59 -7.10 -8.98
CA ARG A 64 -4.96 -7.95 -7.96
C ARG A 64 -3.65 -7.37 -7.46
N LYS A 65 -2.86 -6.74 -8.34
CA LYS A 65 -1.64 -6.05 -7.96
C LYS A 65 -1.95 -4.89 -7.01
N ILE A 66 -2.89 -4.01 -7.36
CA ILE A 66 -3.34 -2.90 -6.50
C ILE A 66 -3.89 -3.41 -5.15
N ALA A 67 -4.69 -4.48 -5.15
CA ALA A 67 -5.25 -5.05 -3.93
C ALA A 67 -4.20 -5.80 -3.07
N GLY A 68 -3.17 -6.37 -3.69
CA GLY A 68 -2.07 -7.07 -3.03
C GLY A 68 -0.92 -6.16 -2.61
N GLU A 69 -0.76 -5.02 -3.28
CA GLU A 69 0.11 -3.89 -2.92
C GLU A 69 -0.61 -2.95 -1.96
N SER A 70 -1.25 -3.50 -0.92
CA SER A 70 -1.50 -2.72 0.30
C SER A 70 -0.16 -2.10 0.69
N HIS A 71 -0.01 -0.77 0.62
CA HIS A 71 1.25 -0.01 0.73
C HIS A 71 2.25 -0.62 1.73
N LEU A 72 3.01 -1.62 1.28
CA LEU A 72 4.10 -2.16 2.06
C LEU A 72 5.18 -1.10 1.94
N THR A 73 5.56 -0.52 3.07
CA THR A 73 6.75 0.32 3.14
C THR A 73 7.95 -0.44 2.55
N ARG A 74 9.02 0.28 2.17
CA ARG A 74 10.27 -0.35 1.69
C ARG A 74 10.74 -1.48 2.63
N VAL A 75 10.57 -1.25 3.93
CA VAL A 75 10.90 -2.19 5.00
C VAL A 75 9.98 -3.42 4.97
N GLU A 76 8.66 -3.23 4.91
CA GLU A 76 7.70 -4.34 4.85
C GLU A 76 7.83 -5.15 3.55
N SER A 77 8.16 -4.50 2.44
CA SER A 77 8.44 -5.16 1.16
C SER A 77 9.68 -6.04 1.25
N TYR A 78 10.74 -5.55 1.91
CA TYR A 78 11.93 -6.34 2.16
C TYR A 78 11.65 -7.53 3.07
N ILE A 79 10.91 -7.33 4.17
CA ILE A 79 10.47 -8.41 5.06
C ILE A 79 9.67 -9.46 4.29
N LEU A 80 8.73 -9.03 3.44
CA LEU A 80 7.94 -9.93 2.60
C LEU A 80 8.85 -10.76 1.69
N SER A 81 9.85 -10.13 1.07
CA SER A 81 10.79 -10.81 0.17
C SER A 81 11.59 -11.91 0.87
N CYS A 82 12.02 -11.69 2.11
CA CYS A 82 12.74 -12.69 2.91
C CYS A 82 11.95 -14.00 3.05
N TYR A 83 10.63 -13.91 3.25
CA TYR A 83 9.76 -15.08 3.42
C TYR A 83 9.29 -15.69 2.10
N MET A 84 9.07 -14.86 1.08
CA MET A 84 8.65 -15.30 -0.24
C MET A 84 9.75 -16.05 -0.99
N ASN A 85 11.01 -15.69 -0.77
CA ASN A 85 12.17 -16.27 -1.43
C ASN A 85 12.82 -17.43 -0.63
N ALA A 86 12.26 -17.78 0.54
CA ALA A 86 12.76 -18.91 1.32
C ALA A 86 12.49 -20.23 0.59
N ARG A 87 13.50 -21.10 0.54
CA ARG A 87 13.40 -22.41 -0.13
C ARG A 87 12.24 -23.23 0.46
N PRO A 88 11.61 -24.13 -0.32
CA PRO A 88 10.66 -25.08 0.25
C PRO A 88 11.26 -25.81 1.46
N GLY A 89 10.52 -25.90 2.57
CA GLY A 89 10.99 -26.50 3.82
C GLY A 89 11.93 -25.62 4.67
N GLN A 90 12.45 -24.50 4.16
CA GLN A 90 13.31 -23.60 4.93
C GLN A 90 12.48 -22.78 5.93
N ARG A 91 12.81 -22.91 7.22
CA ARG A 91 12.29 -22.03 8.28
C ARG A 91 13.10 -20.74 8.31
N VAL A 92 12.42 -19.60 8.16
CA VAL A 92 13.03 -18.27 8.33
C VAL A 92 12.63 -17.72 9.69
N SER A 93 13.61 -17.49 10.56
CA SER A 93 13.37 -16.92 11.89
C SER A 93 12.90 -15.47 11.78
N VAL A 94 12.08 -15.03 12.74
CA VAL A 94 11.70 -13.62 12.86
C VAL A 94 12.90 -12.77 13.26
N ASP A 95 13.75 -13.28 14.15
CA ASP A 95 14.92 -12.55 14.64
C ASP A 95 15.95 -12.32 13.53
N ASP A 96 16.18 -13.33 12.68
CA ASP A 96 17.05 -13.21 11.50
C ASP A 96 16.55 -12.12 10.55
N VAL A 97 15.24 -12.04 10.32
CA VAL A 97 14.65 -11.03 9.45
C VAL A 97 14.77 -9.64 10.07
N MET A 98 14.56 -9.51 11.38
CA MET A 98 14.76 -8.25 12.10
C MET A 98 16.22 -7.78 11.99
N GLN A 99 17.20 -8.68 12.18
CA GLN A 99 18.61 -8.38 12.02
C GLN A 99 18.96 -7.98 10.58
N ARG A 100 18.45 -8.70 9.57
CA ARG A 100 18.66 -8.36 8.16
C ARG A 100 18.08 -6.99 7.81
N VAL A 101 16.87 -6.68 8.28
CA VAL A 101 16.26 -5.36 8.07
C VAL A 101 17.12 -4.26 8.68
N ASN A 102 17.61 -4.46 9.91
CA ASN A 102 18.50 -3.49 10.55
C ASN A 102 19.84 -3.36 9.80
N HIS A 103 20.44 -4.47 9.36
CA HIS A 103 21.73 -4.47 8.68
C HIS A 103 21.65 -3.86 7.27
N PHE A 104 20.68 -4.25 6.45
CA PHE A 104 20.61 -3.84 5.04
C PHE A 104 19.84 -2.55 4.81
N LEU A 105 18.91 -2.19 5.69
CA LEU A 105 18.07 -0.99 5.52
C LEU A 105 18.29 0.06 6.61
N GLY A 106 19.12 -0.22 7.62
CA GLY A 106 19.32 0.69 8.77
C GLY A 106 18.05 0.92 9.59
N ALA A 107 17.03 0.07 9.43
CA ALA A 107 15.71 0.28 10.00
C ALA A 107 15.46 -0.65 11.18
N LYS A 108 14.89 -0.11 12.26
CA LYS A 108 14.39 -0.93 13.39
C LYS A 108 12.95 -1.32 13.12
N VAL A 109 12.65 -2.60 13.29
CA VAL A 109 11.30 -3.15 13.16
C VAL A 109 10.92 -3.93 14.40
N THR A 110 9.63 -3.92 14.73
CA THR A 110 9.12 -4.71 15.85
C THR A 110 8.86 -6.15 15.41
N ARG A 111 9.00 -7.10 16.34
CA ARG A 111 8.62 -8.50 16.13
C ARG A 111 7.17 -8.64 15.65
N LYS A 112 6.25 -7.82 16.17
CA LYS A 112 4.83 -7.79 15.76
C LYS A 112 4.68 -7.44 14.26
N GLN A 113 5.40 -6.44 13.76
CA GLN A 113 5.40 -6.08 12.34
C GLN A 113 5.90 -7.23 11.48
N VAL A 114 7.03 -7.85 11.84
CA VAL A 114 7.59 -8.97 11.08
C VAL A 114 6.63 -10.17 11.06
N ILE A 115 6.00 -10.50 12.19
CA ILE A 115 5.00 -11.58 12.26
C ILE A 115 3.80 -11.30 11.36
N LYS A 116 3.30 -10.06 11.34
CA LYS A 116 2.19 -9.67 10.46
C LYS A 116 2.53 -9.92 8.99
N ILE A 117 3.69 -9.46 8.54
CA ILE A 117 4.14 -9.65 7.15
C ILE A 117 4.42 -11.13 6.84
N ARG A 118 4.96 -11.89 7.80
CA ARG A 118 5.17 -13.34 7.66
C ARG A 118 3.85 -14.07 7.40
N SER A 119 2.78 -13.75 8.13
CA SER A 119 1.47 -14.36 7.92
C SER A 119 0.94 -14.09 6.52
N ILE A 120 1.08 -12.85 6.03
CA ILE A 120 0.74 -12.48 4.65
C ILE A 120 1.56 -13.29 3.64
N ALA A 121 2.89 -13.40 3.87
CA ALA A 121 3.78 -14.16 3.00
C ALA A 121 3.36 -15.64 2.88
N TYR A 122 3.02 -16.28 3.99
CA TYR A 122 2.58 -17.69 4.00
C TYR A 122 1.23 -17.89 3.34
N GLU A 123 0.28 -16.98 3.52
CA GLU A 123 -1.00 -17.01 2.80
C GLU A 123 -0.78 -16.90 1.28
N LEU A 124 0.11 -16.00 0.85
CA LEU A 124 0.47 -15.83 -0.56
C LEU A 124 1.17 -17.06 -1.14
N ARG A 125 2.08 -17.69 -0.39
CA ARG A 125 2.75 -18.94 -0.80
C ARG A 125 1.75 -20.08 -0.95
N ARG A 126 0.82 -20.23 0.00
CA ARG A 126 -0.25 -21.26 -0.08
C ARG A 126 -1.12 -21.07 -1.32
N LYS A 127 -1.59 -19.85 -1.56
CA LYS A 127 -2.39 -19.48 -2.75
C LYS A 127 -1.64 -19.69 -4.08
N ARG A 128 -0.30 -19.63 -4.10
CA ARG A 128 0.52 -19.95 -5.29
C ARG A 128 0.63 -21.46 -5.52
N ALA A 129 0.78 -22.24 -4.46
CA ALA A 129 0.82 -23.70 -4.54
C ALA A 129 -0.52 -24.27 -5.04
N GLU A 130 -1.64 -23.78 -4.50
CA GLU A 130 -3.00 -24.18 -4.91
C GLU A 130 -3.27 -23.94 -6.41
N LYS A 131 -2.64 -22.92 -7.01
CA LYS A 131 -2.79 -22.60 -8.44
C LYS A 131 -1.81 -23.32 -9.36
N SER A 132 -0.77 -23.93 -8.81
CA SER A 132 0.19 -24.71 -9.61
C SER A 132 -0.26 -26.17 -9.75
N ASN A 133 -1.22 -26.60 -8.92
CA ASN A 133 -1.74 -27.97 -8.86
C ASN A 133 -3.15 -28.13 -9.47
N GLY A 134 -3.68 -27.10 -10.14
CA GLY A 134 -4.97 -27.14 -10.83
C GLY A 134 -4.89 -26.38 -12.14
#